data_AF-A0AAU0RBC2-F1
#
_entry.id   AF-A0AAU0RBC2-F1
#
_cell.length_a   1.000
_cell.length_b   1.000
_cell.length_c   1.000
_cell.angle_alpha   90.00
_cell.angle_beta   90.00
_cell.angle_gamma   90.00
#
_symmetry.space_group_name_H-M   'P 1'
#
loop_
_entity.id
_entity.type
_entity.pdbx_description
1 polymer ?
#
loop_
_entity_poly.entity_id
_entity_poly.type
_entity_poly.pdbx_seq_one_letter_code
_entity_poly.pdbx_strand_id
1 'polypeptide(L)'
;MKKLAAILLIFSLFIQTTANVWLVGLFYLKRDYIATNYCINRFDKIPVCKGSCFLEKQLEKEQEREKRNLELKQTPVTLWVHVIQTTGQTCPIAIIKNNFPDISIDLLTGIKYPILRPPIA
;
A
#
# COMPACT_ATOMS: atom_id res chain seq x y z
N MET A 1 -0.87 0.78 31.27
CA MET A 1 0.01 1.43 30.27
C MET A 1 0.13 0.63 28.96
N LYS A 2 0.65 -0.62 28.96
CA LYS A 2 0.87 -1.41 27.73
C LYS A 2 -0.38 -1.66 26.88
N LYS A 3 -1.54 -1.93 27.51
CA LYS A 3 -2.81 -2.16 26.81
C LYS A 3 -3.36 -0.88 26.14
N LEU A 4 -3.21 0.27 26.79
CA LEU A 4 -3.60 1.57 26.22
C LEU A 4 -2.73 1.92 25.00
N ALA A 5 -1.42 1.67 25.09
CA ALA A 5 -0.51 1.86 23.96
C ALA A 5 -0.90 0.97 22.76
N ALA A 6 -1.27 -0.29 23.01
CA ALA A 6 -1.74 -1.19 21.96
C ALA A 6 -3.06 -0.71 21.32
N ILE A 7 -4.03 -0.26 22.13
CA ILE A 7 -5.30 0.29 21.64
C ILE A 7 -5.07 1.56 20.80
N LEU A 8 -4.19 2.45 21.25
CA LEU A 8 -3.84 3.67 20.52
C LEU A 8 -3.19 3.38 19.17
N LEU A 9 -2.29 2.38 19.11
CA LEU A 9 -1.66 1.96 17.85
C LEU A 9 -2.68 1.41 16.87
N ILE A 10 -3.59 0.56 17.34
CA ILE A 10 -4.67 0.01 16.51
C ILE A 10 -5.56 1.14 15.98
N PHE A 11 -5.98 2.07 16.84
CA PHE A 11 -6.82 3.20 16.45
C PHE A 11 -6.13 4.11 15.43
N SER A 12 -4.83 4.36 15.59
CA SER A 12 -4.02 5.13 14.64
C SER A 12 -4.01 4.49 13.23
N LEU A 13 -3.95 3.16 13.15
CA LEU A 13 -4.01 2.44 11.87
C LEU A 13 -5.40 2.55 11.22
N PHE A 14 -6.47 2.49 12.01
CA PHE A 14 -7.83 2.69 11.51
C PHE A 14 -8.06 4.12 10.99
N ILE A 15 -7.55 5.14 11.69
CA ILE A 15 -7.67 6.54 11.23
C ILE A 15 -7.05 6.70 9.84
N GLN A 16 -5.91 6.08 9.57
CA GLN A 16 -5.23 6.16 8.27
C GLN A 16 -6.07 5.60 7.11
N THR A 17 -6.91 4.59 7.36
CA THR A 17 -7.70 3.91 6.31
C THR A 17 -9.09 4.52 6.08
N THR A 18 -9.56 5.40 6.98
CA THR A 18 -10.96 5.86 7.00
C THR A 18 -11.17 7.22 6.30
N ALA A 19 -10.14 7.82 5.71
CA ALA A 19 -10.22 9.17 5.12
C ALA A 19 -11.34 9.31 4.06
N ASN A 20 -11.45 8.35 3.14
CA ASN A 20 -12.48 8.36 2.10
C ASN A 20 -13.90 8.15 2.66
N VAL A 21 -14.04 7.28 3.67
CA VAL A 21 -15.32 7.02 4.35
C VAL A 21 -15.80 8.28 5.07
N TRP A 22 -14.90 8.98 5.74
CA TRP A 22 -15.20 10.24 6.42
C TRP A 22 -15.66 11.33 5.44
N LEU A 23 -15.00 11.43 4.29
CA LEU A 23 -15.34 12.38 3.23
C LEU A 23 -16.76 12.15 2.69
N VAL A 24 -17.11 10.89 2.39
CA VAL A 24 -18.46 10.52 1.97
C VAL A 24 -19.48 10.78 3.08
N GLY A 25 -19.17 10.46 4.33
CA GLY A 25 -20.04 10.75 5.47
C GLY A 25 -20.36 12.24 5.63
N LEU A 26 -19.35 13.10 5.58
CA LEU A 26 -19.54 14.56 5.63
C LEU A 26 -20.34 15.09 4.44
N PHE A 27 -20.16 14.50 3.25
CA PHE A 27 -20.94 14.84 2.08
C PHE A 27 -22.43 14.58 2.29
N TYR A 28 -22.81 13.41 2.83
CA TYR A 28 -24.21 13.11 3.09
C TYR A 28 -24.83 14.04 4.13
N LEU A 29 -24.08 14.42 5.17
CA LEU A 29 -24.57 15.36 6.19
C LEU A 29 -24.82 16.77 5.65
N LYS A 30 -24.08 17.22 4.63
CA LYS A 30 -24.17 18.59 4.08
C LYS A 30 -24.52 18.61 2.59
N ARG A 31 -25.20 17.58 2.09
CA ARG A 31 -25.43 17.39 0.65
C ARG A 31 -26.14 18.58 0.01
N ASP A 32 -27.19 19.09 0.65
CA ASP A 32 -27.98 20.21 0.11
C ASP A 32 -27.15 21.49 0.01
N TYR A 33 -26.38 21.79 1.05
CA TYR A 33 -25.46 22.94 1.04
C TYR A 33 -24.41 22.84 -0.05
N ILE A 34 -23.89 21.62 -0.30
CA ILE A 34 -22.92 21.36 -1.37
C ILE A 34 -23.57 21.51 -2.74
N ALA A 35 -24.81 21.03 -2.89
CA ALA A 35 -25.57 21.12 -4.13
C ALA A 35 -25.84 22.57 -4.54
N THR A 36 -26.19 23.44 -3.59
CA THR A 36 -26.51 24.85 -3.88
C THR A 36 -25.26 25.71 -4.09
N ASN A 37 -24.16 25.44 -3.39
CA ASN A 37 -22.99 26.34 -3.38
C ASN A 37 -21.83 25.87 -4.26
N TYR A 38 -21.57 24.57 -4.37
CA TYR A 38 -20.31 24.06 -4.97
C TYR A 38 -20.51 23.31 -6.30
N CYS A 39 -21.75 23.03 -6.70
CA CYS A 39 -22.00 22.38 -7.98
C CYS A 39 -21.73 23.29 -9.17
N ILE A 40 -21.17 22.71 -10.24
CA ILE A 40 -20.90 23.41 -11.51
C ILE A 40 -22.22 23.86 -12.16
N ASN A 41 -23.21 22.96 -12.22
CA ASN A 41 -24.51 23.19 -12.85
C ASN A 41 -25.55 23.83 -11.90
N ARG A 42 -25.11 24.57 -10.87
CA ARG A 42 -26.02 25.17 -9.87
C ARG A 42 -26.93 26.27 -10.43
N PHE A 43 -26.55 26.85 -11.57
CA PHE A 43 -27.30 27.91 -12.24
C PHE A 43 -28.19 27.37 -13.39
N ASP A 44 -28.14 26.07 -13.67
CA ASP A 44 -28.97 25.46 -14.70
C ASP A 44 -30.42 25.34 -14.21
N LYS A 45 -31.37 25.48 -15.14
CA LYS A 45 -32.80 25.35 -14.86
C LYS A 45 -33.18 23.98 -14.26
N ILE A 46 -32.37 22.95 -14.55
CA ILE A 46 -32.51 21.59 -14.01
C ILE A 46 -31.13 21.12 -13.55
N PRO A 47 -30.78 21.28 -12.26
CA PRO A 47 -29.47 20.88 -11.76
C PRO A 47 -29.37 19.36 -11.63
N VAL A 48 -28.67 18.71 -12.57
CA VAL A 48 -28.49 17.24 -12.60
C VAL A 48 -27.50 16.76 -11.53
N CYS A 49 -26.52 17.60 -11.17
CA CYS A 49 -25.37 17.24 -10.36
C CYS A 49 -25.70 16.82 -8.91
N LYS A 50 -26.60 17.53 -8.21
CA LYS A 50 -27.01 17.22 -6.81
C LYS A 50 -25.85 16.94 -5.82
N GLY A 51 -24.70 17.58 -6.03
CA GLY A 51 -23.49 17.40 -5.22
C GLY A 51 -22.49 16.36 -5.75
N SER A 52 -22.87 15.50 -6.70
CA SER A 52 -22.05 14.38 -7.16
C SER A 52 -20.72 14.80 -7.79
N CYS A 53 -20.72 15.84 -8.63
CA CYS A 53 -19.48 16.36 -9.25
C CYS A 53 -18.48 16.89 -8.20
N PHE A 54 -18.98 17.50 -7.13
CA PHE A 54 -18.10 17.94 -6.04
C PHE A 54 -17.48 16.73 -5.33
N LEU A 55 -18.29 15.71 -5.02
CA LEU A 55 -17.82 14.49 -4.38
C LEU A 55 -16.76 13.77 -5.23
N GLU A 56 -17.06 13.58 -6.51
CA GLU A 56 -16.16 12.96 -7.50
C GLU A 56 -14.82 13.68 -7.56
N LYS A 57 -14.83 15.01 -7.69
CA LYS A 57 -13.61 15.82 -7.71
C LYS A 57 -12.78 15.72 -6.44
N GLN A 58 -13.41 15.51 -5.28
CA GLN A 58 -12.69 15.34 -4.02
C GLN A 58 -12.10 13.93 -3.89
N LEU A 59 -12.82 12.90 -4.36
CA LEU A 59 -12.31 11.53 -4.42
C LEU A 59 -11.12 11.42 -5.38
N GLU A 60 -11.19 12.02 -6.56
CA GLU A 60 -10.10 12.02 -7.53
C GLU A 60 -8.83 12.66 -6.95
N LYS A 61 -8.96 13.79 -6.26
CA LYS A 61 -7.82 14.45 -5.59
C LYS A 61 -7.17 13.57 -4.53
N GLU A 62 -7.95 12.81 -3.78
CA GLU A 62 -7.42 11.92 -2.75
C GLU A 62 -6.74 10.70 -3.39
N GLN A 63 -7.32 10.15 -4.46
CA GLN A 63 -6.68 9.09 -5.26
C GLN A 63 -5.36 9.55 -5.90
N GLU A 64 -5.28 10.77 -6.42
CA GLU A 64 -4.04 11.33 -6.95
C GLU A 64 -2.97 11.50 -5.86
N ARG A 65 -3.36 11.92 -4.65
CA ARG A 65 -2.44 12.02 -3.51
C ARG A 65 -1.92 10.65 -3.10
N GLU A 66 -2.79 9.65 -3.06
CA GLU A 66 -2.41 8.27 -2.75
C GLU A 66 -1.44 7.71 -3.81
N LYS A 67 -1.72 7.96 -5.10
CA LYS A 67 -0.82 7.59 -6.21
C LYS A 67 0.55 8.27 -6.10
N ARG A 68 0.61 9.58 -5.82
CA ARG A 68 1.89 10.29 -5.63
C ARG A 68 2.70 9.80 -4.44
N ASN A 69 2.06 9.29 -3.38
CA ASN A 69 2.75 8.67 -2.25
C ASN A 69 3.27 7.26 -2.58
N LEU A 70 2.58 6.54 -3.47
CA LEU A 70 2.98 5.21 -3.96
C LEU A 70 4.05 5.26 -5.05
N GLU A 71 4.16 6.39 -5.77
CA GLU A 71 5.34 6.75 -6.56
C GLU A 71 6.52 7.05 -5.62
N LEU A 72 6.94 6.05 -4.81
CA LEU A 72 8.27 6.02 -4.25
C LEU A 72 9.22 6.10 -5.43
N LYS A 73 9.77 7.30 -5.63
CA LYS A 73 10.96 7.59 -6.42
C LYS A 73 11.86 6.38 -6.26
N GLN A 74 12.09 5.61 -7.34
CA GLN A 74 12.88 4.39 -7.31
C GLN A 74 14.30 4.73 -6.84
N THR A 75 14.49 4.83 -5.53
CA THR A 75 15.80 4.99 -4.93
C THR A 75 16.41 3.60 -5.01
N PRO A 76 17.53 3.42 -5.72
CA PRO A 76 18.18 2.13 -5.75
C PRO A 76 18.50 1.73 -4.32
N VAL A 77 17.83 0.67 -3.83
CA VAL A 77 18.11 0.11 -2.51
C VAL A 77 19.48 -0.54 -2.62
N THR A 78 20.51 0.12 -2.09
CA THR A 78 21.85 -0.44 -2.00
C THR A 78 21.86 -1.51 -0.91
N LEU A 79 21.70 -2.76 -1.32
CA LEU A 79 21.87 -3.91 -0.44
C LEU A 79 23.36 -4.15 -0.23
N TRP A 80 23.85 -3.79 0.95
CA TRP A 80 25.20 -4.16 1.38
C TRP A 80 25.20 -5.62 1.85
N VAL A 81 25.68 -6.52 1.00
CA VAL A 81 25.96 -7.90 1.39
C VAL A 81 27.37 -7.97 1.93
N HIS A 82 27.50 -8.24 3.23
CA HIS A 82 28.77 -8.55 3.86
C HIS A 82 28.97 -10.07 3.82
N VAL A 83 29.83 -10.53 2.92
CA VAL A 83 30.27 -11.94 2.89
C VAL A 83 31.29 -12.11 4.01
N ILE A 84 30.89 -12.74 5.12
CA ILE A 84 31.80 -13.10 6.19
C ILE A 84 32.67 -14.25 5.69
N GLN A 85 33.92 -13.95 5.39
CA GLN A 85 34.92 -14.96 5.08
C GLN A 85 35.39 -15.55 6.40
N THR A 86 34.83 -16.69 6.79
CA THR A 86 35.26 -17.42 7.98
C THR A 86 36.66 -17.96 7.73
N THR A 87 37.69 -17.25 8.19
CA THR A 87 39.02 -17.80 8.32
C THR A 87 38.95 -18.90 9.39
N GLY A 88 39.23 -20.13 8.98
CA GLY A 88 39.06 -21.31 9.82
C GLY A 88 39.93 -21.26 11.06
N GLN A 89 39.32 -20.96 12.21
CA GLN A 89 39.82 -21.41 13.50
C GLN A 89 39.28 -22.82 13.75
N THR A 90 40.19 -23.79 13.83
CA THR A 90 39.87 -25.17 14.16
C THR A 90 39.59 -25.29 15.66
N CYS A 91 38.36 -24.96 16.06
CA CYS A 91 37.81 -25.43 17.33
C CYS A 91 37.25 -26.85 17.14
N PRO A 92 37.35 -27.75 18.13
CA PRO A 92 36.75 -29.07 18.04
C PRO A 92 35.23 -28.94 17.96
N ILE A 93 34.68 -29.35 16.82
CA ILE A 93 33.25 -29.25 16.51
C ILE A 93 32.54 -30.39 17.25
N ALA A 94 31.67 -30.07 18.21
CA ALA A 94 30.63 -30.99 18.61
C ALA A 94 29.61 -31.06 17.47
N ILE A 95 29.55 -32.18 16.76
CA ILE A 95 28.63 -32.39 15.65
C ILE A 95 27.22 -32.52 16.23
N ILE A 96 26.46 -31.43 16.24
CA ILE A 96 25.02 -31.48 16.48
C ILE A 96 24.39 -31.93 15.16
N LYS A 97 23.78 -33.13 15.16
CA LYS A 97 22.95 -33.59 14.03
C LYS A 97 21.73 -32.67 13.91
N ASN A 98 21.83 -31.67 13.06
CA ASN A 98 20.67 -30.88 12.68
C ASN A 98 20.07 -31.51 11.42
N ASN A 99 18.84 -32.02 11.54
CA ASN A 99 18.05 -32.52 10.41
C ASN A 99 17.47 -31.34 9.63
N PHE A 100 18.31 -30.53 9.00
CA PHE A 100 17.83 -29.59 8.00
C PHE A 100 17.48 -30.37 6.73
N PRO A 101 16.32 -30.10 6.09
CA PRO A 101 16.05 -30.64 4.77
C PRO A 101 17.09 -30.08 3.78
N ASP A 102 17.66 -30.95 2.95
CA ASP A 102 18.57 -30.56 1.88
C ASP A 102 17.84 -29.56 0.96
N ILE A 103 18.33 -28.33 0.92
CA ILE A 103 17.80 -27.30 0.02
C ILE A 103 18.40 -27.59 -1.36
N SER A 104 17.56 -28.07 -2.28
CA SER A 104 17.95 -28.26 -3.68
C SER A 104 18.37 -26.91 -4.28
N ILE A 105 19.64 -26.84 -4.69
CA ILE A 105 20.30 -25.66 -5.31
C ILE A 105 19.60 -25.19 -6.60
N ASP A 106 18.74 -26.04 -7.17
CA ASP A 106 17.86 -25.72 -8.31
C ASP A 106 16.87 -24.59 -8.03
N LEU A 107 16.57 -24.28 -6.77
CA LEU A 107 15.70 -23.14 -6.44
C LEU A 107 16.38 -21.77 -6.68
N LEU A 108 17.72 -21.73 -6.62
CA LEU A 108 18.50 -20.50 -6.77
C LEU A 108 18.82 -20.16 -8.22
N THR A 109 18.68 -21.11 -9.14
CA THR A 109 19.03 -20.91 -10.56
C THR A 109 17.94 -20.23 -11.38
N GLY A 110 16.77 -19.97 -10.78
CA GLY A 110 15.67 -19.25 -11.42
C GLY A 110 15.06 -20.01 -12.61
N ILE A 111 13.81 -19.70 -12.93
CA ILE A 111 13.15 -20.32 -14.08
C ILE A 111 13.69 -19.65 -15.35
N LYS A 112 14.49 -20.38 -16.15
CA LYS A 112 15.12 -19.87 -17.38
C LYS A 112 14.15 -19.40 -18.46
N TYR A 113 12.87 -19.76 -18.37
CA TYR A 113 11.86 -19.49 -19.38
C TYR A 113 10.67 -18.70 -18.81
N PRO A 114 10.09 -17.77 -19.60
CA PRO A 114 8.91 -17.03 -19.17
C PRO A 114 7.72 -17.98 -19.00
N ILE A 115 7.15 -18.03 -17.79
CA ILE A 115 5.96 -18.83 -17.46
C ILE A 115 4.72 -18.27 -18.17
N LEU A 116 4.69 -16.96 -18.40
CA LEU A 116 3.59 -16.28 -19.08
C LEU A 116 3.93 -16.13 -20.56
N ARG A 117 3.22 -16.89 -21.40
CA ARG A 117 3.23 -16.67 -22.84
C ARG A 117 2.09 -15.71 -23.19
N PRO A 118 2.34 -14.63 -23.96
CA PRO A 118 1.26 -13.79 -24.47
C PRO A 118 0.37 -14.59 -25.44
N PRO A 119 -0.90 -14.19 -25.61
CA PRO A 119 -1.78 -14.79 -26.60
C PRO A 119 -1.20 -14.61 -28.00
N ILE A 120 -1.19 -15.69 -28.77
CA ILE A 120 -0.76 -15.69 -30.17
C ILE A 120 -1.88 -15.02 -30.96
N ALA A 121 -1.54 -13.92 -31.64
CA ALA A 121 -2.43 -13.20 -32.55
C ALA A 121 -2.64 -13.99 -33.86
#